data_AF-A0A6J1VXC1-F1
#
_entry.id   AF-A0A6J1VXC1-F1
#
_cell.length_a   1.000
_cell.length_b   1.000
_cell.length_c   1.000
_cell.angle_alpha   90.00
_cell.angle_beta   90.00
_cell.angle_gamma   90.00
#
_symmetry.space_group_name_H-M   'P 1'
#
loop_
_entity.id
_entity.type
_entity.pdbx_description
1 polymer ?
#
loop_
_entity_poly.entity_id
_entity_poly.type
_entity_poly.pdbx_seq_one_letter_code
_entity_poly.pdbx_strand_id
1 'polypeptide(L)'
;RLTGFAFLPPPFLQSLNPNLLAVVTESTDTHPERSFIGIYLIDGVTGRIIHSSVQKKAEGPVHIVHSENWVVYLYWNAKARRNEFTVLELYEGTTQYNATAFSSLDRPYSPQVLQQSYIFPSAISTLEATITERGVTSRHLLIGLPSGAILSLPKALLDPRRPEVPTEQTREENLIPYSPDVQIHAERFINYNQTISRMRGIYTAPSGLESTCLVVAYGLDIYQTRVYPSKQFDVLKDDYDYVLISSVLFGLVFATMITKRLAQVKLLNRAWR
;
A
#
# COMPACT_ATOMS: atom_id res chain seq x y z
N ARG A 1 28.75 24.25 24.71
CA ARG A 1 28.83 22.77 24.66
C ARG A 1 27.53 22.27 24.07
N LEU A 2 27.57 21.94 22.77
CA LEU A 2 26.51 21.26 22.04
C LEU A 2 26.57 19.78 22.42
N THR A 3 25.54 19.25 23.07
CA THR A 3 25.28 17.81 23.14
C THR A 3 23.81 17.59 23.44
N GLY A 4 23.09 17.08 22.45
CA GLY A 4 21.71 16.63 22.54
C GLY A 4 21.34 16.03 21.20
N PHE A 5 22.06 14.96 20.82
CA PHE A 5 21.78 14.16 19.64
C PHE A 5 20.28 13.86 19.58
N ALA A 6 19.61 14.36 18.54
CA ALA A 6 18.31 13.89 18.14
C ALA A 6 18.46 12.41 17.79
N PHE A 7 18.11 11.53 18.72
CA PHE A 7 17.88 10.13 18.40
C PHE A 7 16.70 10.11 17.43
N LEU A 8 16.99 9.81 16.16
CA LEU A 8 16.00 9.30 15.22
C LEU A 8 15.20 8.21 15.96
N PRO A 9 13.85 8.27 16.05
CA PRO A 9 13.14 7.10 16.52
C PRO A 9 13.50 5.96 15.55
N PRO A 10 13.95 4.80 16.04
CA PRO A 10 14.30 3.68 15.17
C PRO A 10 13.09 3.31 14.30
N PRO A 11 13.29 2.70 13.12
CA PRO A 11 12.17 2.15 12.37
C PRO A 11 11.38 1.21 13.29
N PHE A 12 10.11 1.53 13.52
CA PHE A 12 9.24 0.66 14.31
C PHE A 12 9.10 -0.66 13.55
N LEU A 13 9.48 -1.75 14.20
CA LEU A 13 9.33 -3.08 13.66
C LEU A 13 7.86 -3.43 13.60
N GLN A 14 7.41 -3.89 12.44
CA GLN A 14 6.02 -4.28 12.21
C GLN A 14 5.69 -5.54 13.00
N SER A 15 4.50 -5.58 13.61
CA SER A 15 4.02 -6.78 14.29
C SER A 15 3.23 -7.64 13.32
N LEU A 16 3.85 -8.74 12.88
CA LEU A 16 3.26 -9.69 11.94
C LEU A 16 2.80 -10.93 12.71
N ASN A 17 1.52 -10.98 13.08
CA ASN A 17 0.93 -12.17 13.67
C ASN A 17 0.16 -12.95 12.60
N PRO A 18 0.65 -14.13 12.16
CA PRO A 18 -0.01 -14.93 11.13
C PRO A 18 -1.37 -15.48 11.57
N ASN A 19 -1.63 -15.53 12.88
CA ASN A 19 -2.87 -16.03 13.47
C ASN A 19 -3.81 -14.91 13.88
N LEU A 20 -3.58 -13.68 13.41
CA LEU A 20 -4.41 -12.52 13.75
C LEU A 20 -5.73 -12.54 12.98
N LEU A 21 -6.83 -12.38 13.70
CA LEU A 21 -8.16 -12.27 13.14
C LEU A 21 -8.72 -10.88 13.44
N ALA A 22 -9.26 -10.21 12.42
CA ALA A 22 -10.00 -8.97 12.57
C ALA A 22 -11.51 -9.27 12.55
N VAL A 23 -12.16 -9.06 13.70
CA VAL A 23 -13.59 -9.28 13.87
C VAL A 23 -14.30 -7.93 13.91
N VAL A 24 -15.36 -7.80 13.11
CA VAL A 24 -16.21 -6.61 13.06
C VAL A 24 -17.56 -6.95 13.68
N THR A 25 -18.09 -6.02 14.47
CA THR A 25 -19.41 -6.12 15.08
C THR A 25 -20.18 -4.84 14.83
N GLU A 26 -21.49 -4.96 14.59
CA GLU A 26 -22.40 -3.82 14.43
C GLU A 26 -23.41 -3.84 15.58
N SER A 27 -23.76 -2.66 16.08
CA SER A 27 -24.76 -2.52 17.14
C SER A 27 -26.15 -2.94 16.68
N THR A 28 -26.89 -3.64 17.54
CA THR A 28 -28.30 -3.98 17.27
C THR A 28 -29.23 -2.78 17.34
N ASP A 29 -28.87 -1.75 18.12
CA ASP A 29 -29.60 -0.48 18.16
C ASP A 29 -29.24 0.34 16.92
N THR A 30 -30.18 0.47 16.00
CA THR A 30 -30.02 1.22 14.75
C THR A 30 -30.30 2.71 14.93
N HIS A 31 -30.50 3.19 16.16
CA HIS A 31 -30.70 4.61 16.39
C HIS A 31 -29.38 5.39 16.13
N PRO A 32 -29.36 6.40 15.26
CA PRO A 32 -28.12 7.08 14.83
C PRO A 32 -27.24 7.66 15.95
N GLU A 33 -27.83 7.96 17.11
CA GLU A 33 -27.09 8.49 18.25
C GLU A 33 -26.42 7.42 19.11
N ARG A 34 -26.89 6.17 19.01
CA ARG A 34 -26.49 5.03 19.82
C ARG A 34 -25.81 3.93 19.00
N SER A 35 -25.91 4.00 17.68
CA SER A 35 -25.25 3.07 16.77
C SER A 35 -23.74 3.11 16.94
N PHE A 36 -23.09 1.94 16.86
CA PHE A 36 -21.65 1.83 16.92
C PHE A 36 -21.15 0.62 16.16
N ILE A 37 -19.89 0.69 15.74
CA ILE A 37 -19.14 -0.43 15.15
C ILE A 37 -17.99 -0.78 16.07
N GLY A 38 -17.91 -2.05 16.46
CA GLY A 38 -16.81 -2.60 17.24
C GLY A 38 -15.82 -3.37 16.36
N ILE A 39 -14.53 -3.09 16.51
CA ILE A 39 -13.43 -3.80 15.85
C ILE A 39 -12.60 -4.49 16.92
N TYR A 40 -12.40 -5.80 16.77
CA TYR A 40 -11.61 -6.62 17.67
C TYR A 40 -10.52 -7.34 16.90
N LEU A 41 -9.26 -7.10 17.27
CA LEU A 41 -8.13 -7.86 16.78
C LEU A 41 -7.83 -8.97 17.79
N ILE A 42 -7.98 -10.22 17.37
CA ILE A 42 -7.92 -11.39 18.24
C ILE A 42 -6.84 -12.34 17.74
N ASP A 43 -6.01 -12.84 18.63
CA ASP A 43 -5.11 -13.94 18.31
C ASP A 43 -5.90 -15.26 18.28
N GLY A 44 -5.93 -15.92 17.12
CA GLY A 44 -6.72 -17.14 16.92
C GLY A 44 -6.23 -18.37 17.69
N VAL A 45 -4.99 -18.37 18.20
CA VAL A 45 -4.43 -19.50 18.97
C VAL A 45 -4.74 -19.34 20.46
N THR A 46 -4.50 -18.16 21.01
CA THR A 46 -4.67 -17.90 22.45
C THR A 46 -6.05 -17.36 22.82
N GLY A 47 -6.81 -16.82 21.85
CA GLY A 47 -8.03 -16.07 22.09
C GLY A 47 -7.81 -14.70 22.72
N ARG A 48 -6.56 -14.25 22.87
CA ARG A 48 -6.24 -12.95 23.45
C ARG A 48 -6.70 -11.82 22.52
N ILE A 49 -7.45 -10.87 23.06
CA ILE A 49 -7.79 -9.63 22.37
C ILE A 49 -6.55 -8.72 22.40
N ILE A 50 -5.97 -8.50 21.23
CA ILE A 50 -4.82 -7.62 21.03
C ILE A 50 -5.27 -6.16 21.05
N HIS A 51 -6.39 -5.87 20.38
CA HIS A 51 -6.94 -4.53 20.28
C HIS A 51 -8.45 -4.57 20.22
N SER A 52 -9.10 -3.61 20.88
CA SER A 52 -10.54 -3.40 20.82
C SER A 52 -10.80 -1.91 20.58
N SER A 53 -11.49 -1.58 19.51
CA SER A 53 -11.87 -0.22 19.15
C SER A 53 -13.38 -0.15 18.94
N VAL A 54 -13.99 0.95 19.38
CA VAL A 54 -15.43 1.19 19.21
C VAL A 54 -15.62 2.54 18.54
N GLN A 55 -16.11 2.51 17.32
CA GLN A 55 -16.51 3.70 16.58
C GLN A 55 -17.96 4.05 16.90
N LYS A 56 -18.16 5.16 17.61
CA LYS A 56 -19.49 5.63 18.03
C LYS A 56 -20.17 6.39 16.90
N LYS A 57 -21.51 6.33 16.86
CA LYS A 57 -22.35 6.98 15.84
C LYS A 57 -21.94 6.55 14.43
N ALA A 58 -21.71 5.24 14.29
CA ALA A 58 -21.21 4.61 13.08
C ALA A 58 -22.13 3.44 12.71
N GLU A 59 -22.43 3.30 11.42
CA GLU A 59 -23.36 2.34 10.86
C GLU A 59 -22.73 1.58 9.70
N GLY A 60 -23.21 0.35 9.46
CA GLY A 60 -22.82 -0.47 8.33
C GLY A 60 -23.45 -0.04 7.00
N PRO A 61 -23.14 -0.74 5.89
CA PRO A 61 -22.30 -1.94 5.85
C PRO A 61 -20.81 -1.63 6.04
N VAL A 62 -20.13 -2.47 6.84
CA VAL A 62 -18.68 -2.36 7.02
C VAL A 62 -17.94 -3.21 6.00
N HIS A 63 -17.01 -2.59 5.28
CA HIS A 63 -16.04 -3.32 4.46
C HIS A 63 -14.68 -3.29 5.13
N ILE A 64 -14.02 -4.44 5.23
CA ILE A 64 -12.75 -4.59 5.93
C ILE A 64 -11.76 -5.34 5.05
N VAL A 65 -10.50 -4.89 5.08
CA VAL A 65 -9.35 -5.59 4.52
C VAL A 65 -8.29 -5.69 5.60
N HIS A 66 -7.82 -6.91 5.84
CA HIS A 66 -6.72 -7.22 6.74
C HIS A 66 -5.56 -7.78 5.91
N SER A 67 -4.39 -7.19 6.03
CA SER A 67 -3.19 -7.62 5.31
C SER A 67 -1.95 -7.33 6.13
N GLU A 68 -1.05 -8.30 6.23
CA GLU A 68 0.26 -8.16 6.90
C GLU A 68 0.12 -7.61 8.33
N ASN A 69 0.53 -6.36 8.56
CA ASN A 69 0.49 -5.67 9.86
C ASN A 69 -0.60 -4.60 9.95
N TRP A 70 -1.49 -4.48 8.96
CA TRP A 70 -2.45 -3.40 8.88
C TRP A 70 -3.86 -3.88 8.58
N VAL A 71 -4.83 -3.11 9.08
CA VAL A 71 -6.26 -3.33 8.86
C VAL A 71 -6.86 -2.01 8.40
N VAL A 72 -7.60 -2.05 7.30
CA VAL A 72 -8.39 -0.91 6.83
C VAL A 72 -9.84 -1.32 6.81
N TYR A 73 -10.69 -0.51 7.41
CA TYR A 73 -12.13 -0.72 7.36
C TYR A 73 -12.85 0.58 7.04
N LEU A 74 -13.98 0.48 6.35
CA LEU A 74 -14.83 1.61 5.99
C LEU A 74 -16.21 1.44 6.63
N TYR A 75 -16.75 2.53 7.13
CA TYR A 75 -18.09 2.60 7.70
C TYR A 75 -18.78 3.93 7.38
N TRP A 76 -20.08 4.02 7.66
CA TRP A 76 -20.85 5.25 7.57
C TRP A 76 -20.89 5.98 8.92
N ASN A 77 -20.42 7.23 8.97
CA ASN A 77 -20.54 8.08 10.15
C ASN A 77 -21.93 8.76 10.16
N ALA A 78 -22.81 8.32 11.07
CA ALA A 78 -24.18 8.81 11.15
C ALA A 78 -24.27 10.27 11.65
N LYS A 79 -23.32 10.71 12.48
CA LYS A 79 -23.27 12.10 12.98
C LYS A 79 -22.91 13.09 11.87
N ALA A 80 -21.88 12.78 11.09
CA ALA A 80 -21.36 13.64 10.03
C ALA A 80 -22.01 13.36 8.66
N ARG A 81 -22.77 12.27 8.52
CA ARG A 81 -23.42 11.79 7.29
C ARG A 81 -22.44 11.64 6.13
N ARG A 82 -21.37 10.88 6.37
CA ARG A 82 -20.31 10.64 5.38
C ARG A 82 -19.64 9.28 5.60
N ASN A 83 -19.00 8.75 4.56
CA ASN A 83 -18.19 7.54 4.69
C ASN A 83 -16.81 7.88 5.26
N GLU A 84 -16.31 7.01 6.13
CA GLU A 84 -14.99 7.15 6.74
C GLU A 84 -14.22 5.84 6.64
N PHE A 85 -12.96 5.94 6.19
CA PHE A 85 -11.97 4.89 6.35
C PHE A 85 -11.32 5.04 7.72
N THR A 86 -11.05 3.93 8.39
CA THR A 86 -10.12 3.89 9.51
C THR A 86 -9.05 2.85 9.24
N VAL A 87 -7.82 3.25 9.48
CA VAL A 87 -6.63 2.43 9.32
C VAL A 87 -6.11 2.10 10.71
N LEU A 88 -5.73 0.85 10.93
CA LEU A 88 -4.92 0.43 12.06
C LEU A 88 -3.62 -0.17 11.54
N GLU A 89 -2.53 0.14 12.20
CA GLU A 89 -1.23 -0.50 11.98
C GLU A 89 -0.65 -0.98 13.29
N LEU A 90 -0.11 -2.21 13.28
CA LEU A 90 0.45 -2.86 14.44
C LEU A 90 1.98 -2.84 14.39
N TYR A 91 2.59 -2.35 15.46
CA TYR A 91 4.03 -2.24 15.63
C TYR A 91 4.48 -2.92 16.94
N GLU A 92 5.62 -3.60 16.91
CA GLU A 92 6.18 -4.29 18.08
C GLU A 92 7.05 -3.34 18.92
N GLY A 93 7.59 -2.28 18.31
CA GLY A 93 8.50 -1.32 18.94
C GLY A 93 9.82 -1.22 18.19
N THR A 94 10.90 -0.91 18.89
CA THR A 94 12.25 -0.76 18.32
C THR A 94 13.07 -2.04 18.36
N THR A 95 12.73 -2.98 19.24
CA THR A 95 13.41 -4.26 19.40
C THR A 95 12.45 -5.41 19.11
N GLN A 96 12.89 -6.35 18.27
CA GLN A 96 12.13 -7.56 18.00
C GLN A 96 12.28 -8.52 19.17
N TYR A 97 11.18 -9.11 19.65
CA TYR A 97 11.24 -10.13 20.68
C TYR A 97 11.96 -11.39 20.20
N ASN A 98 11.58 -11.89 19.03
CA ASN A 98 12.23 -13.02 18.37
C ASN A 98 12.23 -12.82 16.86
N ALA A 99 13.43 -12.79 16.25
CA ALA A 99 13.61 -12.57 14.82
C ALA A 99 13.52 -13.86 13.98
N THR A 100 13.62 -15.02 14.61
CA THR A 100 13.74 -16.32 13.92
C THR A 100 12.40 -17.00 13.73
N ALA A 101 11.52 -16.93 14.72
CA ALA A 101 10.24 -17.61 14.72
C ALA A 101 9.18 -16.78 15.44
N PHE A 102 7.95 -16.88 14.94
CA PHE A 102 6.77 -16.32 15.59
C PHE A 102 6.01 -17.43 16.34
N SER A 103 5.69 -17.18 17.62
CA SER A 103 4.83 -18.05 18.43
C SER A 103 3.80 -17.20 19.17
N SER A 104 2.51 -17.48 18.96
CA SER A 104 1.41 -16.79 19.67
C SER A 104 1.41 -17.04 21.19
N LEU A 105 1.98 -18.16 21.65
CA LEU A 105 1.98 -18.55 23.07
C LEU A 105 3.06 -17.84 23.89
N ASP A 106 4.14 -17.41 23.25
CA ASP A 106 5.34 -16.88 23.89
C ASP A 106 5.50 -15.38 23.59
N ARG A 107 4.40 -14.62 23.71
CA ARG A 107 4.36 -13.17 23.45
C ARG A 107 4.01 -12.42 24.73
N PRO A 108 5.02 -11.91 25.46
CA PRO A 108 4.78 -11.16 26.69
C PRO A 108 4.18 -9.77 26.43
N TYR A 109 4.54 -9.13 25.32
CA TYR A 109 4.14 -7.76 25.00
C TYR A 109 3.06 -7.70 23.93
N SER A 110 2.06 -6.82 24.14
CA SER A 110 1.09 -6.47 23.11
C SER A 110 1.68 -5.45 22.15
N PRO A 111 1.40 -5.56 20.84
CA PRO A 111 1.82 -4.55 19.87
C PRO A 111 1.19 -3.18 20.15
N GLN A 112 1.93 -2.14 19.82
CA GLN A 112 1.42 -0.78 19.73
C GLN A 112 0.55 -0.66 18.47
N VAL A 113 -0.69 -0.23 18.66
CA VAL A 113 -1.64 -0.02 17.56
C VAL A 113 -1.75 1.47 17.30
N LEU A 114 -1.36 1.89 16.10
CA LEU A 114 -1.59 3.24 15.61
C LEU A 114 -2.88 3.25 14.79
N GLN A 115 -3.70 4.28 14.98
CA GLN A 115 -4.99 4.41 14.30
C GLN A 115 -5.17 5.82 13.75
N GLN A 116 -5.69 5.93 12.54
CA GLN A 116 -6.12 7.21 11.97
C GLN A 116 -7.33 7.01 11.06
N SER A 117 -8.24 7.98 11.08
CA SER A 117 -9.44 7.97 10.26
C SER A 117 -9.33 8.98 9.11
N TYR A 118 -9.99 8.70 8.00
CA TYR A 118 -10.01 9.49 6.78
C TYR A 118 -11.44 9.54 6.25
N ILE A 119 -11.81 10.60 5.56
CA ILE A 119 -13.11 10.80 4.94
C ILE A 119 -13.04 10.31 3.50
N PHE A 120 -14.08 9.58 3.08
CA PHE A 120 -14.22 9.14 1.70
C PHE A 120 -15.51 9.71 1.08
N PRO A 121 -15.44 10.38 -0.09
CA PRO A 121 -16.57 11.15 -0.62
C PRO A 121 -17.66 10.30 -1.29
N SER A 122 -17.45 9.00 -1.46
CA SER A 122 -18.40 8.09 -2.11
C SER A 122 -18.74 6.91 -1.20
N ALA A 123 -19.89 6.27 -1.42
CA ALA A 123 -20.12 4.91 -0.94
C ALA A 123 -19.21 3.92 -1.67
N ILE A 124 -19.04 2.73 -1.10
CA ILE A 124 -18.30 1.63 -1.71
C ILE A 124 -19.18 0.39 -1.81
N SER A 125 -18.90 -0.47 -2.77
CA SER A 125 -19.57 -1.76 -2.96
C SER A 125 -18.69 -2.93 -2.52
N THR A 126 -17.37 -2.80 -2.70
CA THR A 126 -16.40 -3.83 -2.32
C THR A 126 -15.03 -3.18 -2.14
N LEU A 127 -14.16 -3.85 -1.37
CA LEU A 127 -12.81 -3.42 -1.04
C LEU A 127 -11.89 -4.65 -1.06
N GLU A 128 -10.74 -4.55 -1.70
CA GLU A 128 -9.74 -5.64 -1.76
C GLU A 128 -8.32 -5.06 -1.83
N ALA A 129 -7.30 -5.82 -1.40
CA ALA A 129 -5.90 -5.39 -1.54
C ALA A 129 -5.19 -6.11 -2.70
N THR A 130 -4.20 -5.45 -3.30
CA THR A 130 -3.34 -6.07 -4.32
C THR A 130 -2.36 -7.07 -3.68
N ILE A 131 -2.25 -8.26 -4.27
CA ILE A 131 -1.34 -9.32 -3.82
C ILE A 131 -0.27 -9.67 -4.86
N THR A 132 0.97 -9.86 -4.41
CA THR A 132 2.14 -10.32 -5.18
C THR A 132 2.89 -11.37 -4.37
N GLU A 133 3.77 -12.14 -5.01
CA GLU A 133 4.41 -13.31 -4.40
C GLU A 133 5.35 -12.96 -3.26
N ARG A 134 6.13 -11.87 -3.41
CA ARG A 134 7.13 -11.47 -2.42
C ARG A 134 6.67 -10.28 -1.57
N GLY A 135 5.61 -9.59 -1.96
CA GLY A 135 5.11 -8.41 -1.25
C GLY A 135 6.09 -7.24 -1.24
N VAL A 136 6.97 -7.15 -2.24
CA VAL A 136 7.98 -6.10 -2.37
C VAL A 136 7.37 -4.85 -3.01
N THR A 137 6.47 -5.00 -3.98
CA THR A 137 5.77 -3.86 -4.58
C THR A 137 4.87 -3.17 -3.55
N SER A 138 4.62 -1.87 -3.75
CA SER A 138 3.63 -1.13 -2.98
C SER A 138 2.25 -1.82 -2.99
N ARG A 139 1.56 -1.81 -1.84
CA ARG A 139 0.19 -2.30 -1.73
C ARG A 139 -0.80 -1.21 -2.11
N HIS A 140 -1.74 -1.53 -2.98
CA HIS A 140 -2.88 -0.67 -3.32
C HIS A 140 -4.17 -1.32 -2.84
N LEU A 141 -5.12 -0.49 -2.42
CA LEU A 141 -6.50 -0.88 -2.17
C LEU A 141 -7.31 -0.66 -3.45
N LEU A 142 -8.01 -1.70 -3.87
CA LEU A 142 -8.96 -1.68 -4.98
C LEU A 142 -10.35 -1.46 -4.39
N ILE A 143 -10.93 -0.30 -4.70
CA ILE A 143 -12.22 0.13 -4.17
C ILE A 143 -13.23 0.08 -5.32
N GLY A 144 -14.22 -0.80 -5.20
CA GLY A 144 -15.36 -0.84 -6.11
C GLY A 144 -16.37 0.23 -5.75
N LEU A 145 -16.58 1.19 -6.64
CA LEU A 145 -17.58 2.25 -6.46
C LEU A 145 -18.96 1.80 -6.97
N PRO A 146 -20.06 2.34 -6.44
CA PRO A 146 -21.41 2.03 -6.91
C PRO A 146 -21.66 2.46 -8.37
N SER A 147 -20.86 3.38 -8.90
CA SER A 147 -20.85 3.75 -10.32
C SER A 147 -20.31 2.65 -11.24
N GLY A 148 -19.73 1.59 -10.68
CA GLY A 148 -19.06 0.51 -11.41
C GLY A 148 -17.59 0.81 -11.76
N ALA A 149 -17.06 1.97 -11.37
CA ALA A 149 -15.63 2.28 -11.47
C ALA A 149 -14.84 1.57 -10.36
N ILE A 150 -13.62 1.12 -10.67
CA ILE A 150 -12.69 0.56 -9.69
C ILE A 150 -11.56 1.56 -9.46
N LEU A 151 -11.50 2.12 -8.26
CA LEU A 151 -10.46 3.05 -7.84
C LEU A 151 -9.27 2.29 -7.24
N SER A 152 -8.07 2.57 -7.73
CA SER A 152 -6.81 2.10 -7.12
C SER A 152 -6.24 3.16 -6.20
N LEU A 153 -6.33 2.94 -4.88
CA LEU A 153 -5.82 3.84 -3.85
C LEU A 153 -4.52 3.30 -3.23
N PRO A 154 -3.39 4.01 -3.32
CA PRO A 154 -2.15 3.59 -2.65
C PRO A 154 -2.31 3.52 -1.12
N LYS A 155 -1.93 2.40 -0.49
CA LYS A 155 -1.99 2.25 0.98
C LYS A 155 -1.12 3.27 1.71
N ALA A 156 -0.04 3.76 1.07
CA ALA A 156 0.83 4.81 1.62
C ALA A 156 0.09 6.15 1.89
N LEU A 157 -1.04 6.42 1.23
CA LEU A 157 -1.87 7.59 1.54
C LEU A 157 -2.67 7.40 2.84
N LEU A 158 -2.95 6.15 3.18
CA LEU A 158 -3.72 5.74 4.36
C LEU A 158 -2.74 5.24 5.43
N ASP A 159 -1.90 6.14 5.95
CA ASP A 159 -0.87 5.83 6.95
C ASP A 159 -1.19 6.56 8.27
N PRO A 160 -1.34 5.87 9.41
CA PRO A 160 -1.66 6.48 10.69
C PRO A 160 -0.54 7.35 11.29
N ARG A 161 0.66 7.31 10.71
CA ARG A 161 1.82 8.11 11.15
C ARG A 161 1.84 9.50 10.53
N ARG A 162 0.90 9.82 9.62
CA ARG A 162 0.85 11.13 8.96
C ARG A 162 0.56 12.23 10.00
N PRO A 163 1.45 13.22 10.16
CA PRO A 163 1.32 14.23 11.20
C PRO A 163 0.30 15.31 10.81
N GLU A 164 -0.46 15.82 11.77
CA GLU A 164 -1.32 16.99 11.54
C GLU A 164 -0.49 18.26 11.29
N VAL A 165 0.61 18.41 12.03
CA VAL A 165 1.57 19.50 11.88
C VAL A 165 2.93 18.91 11.52
N PRO A 166 3.51 19.29 10.35
CA PRO A 166 4.80 18.74 9.93
C PRO A 166 5.92 19.08 10.90
N THR A 167 6.73 18.10 11.25
CA THR A 167 7.98 18.26 12.01
C THR A 167 9.18 17.89 11.14
N GLU A 168 10.39 18.36 11.51
CA GLU A 168 11.62 18.04 10.77
C GLU A 168 11.83 16.52 10.60
N GLN A 169 11.54 15.73 11.65
CA GLN A 169 11.64 14.27 11.62
C GLN A 169 10.67 13.65 10.59
N THR A 170 9.41 14.06 10.59
CA THR A 170 8.43 13.55 9.62
C THR A 170 8.76 13.96 8.19
N ARG A 171 9.48 15.07 8.01
CA ARG A 171 9.98 15.51 6.72
C ARG A 171 11.17 14.68 6.25
N GLU A 172 12.08 14.29 7.15
CA GLU A 172 13.18 13.37 6.85
C GLU A 172 12.66 12.00 6.38
N GLU A 173 11.55 11.53 6.95
CA GLU A 173 10.87 10.29 6.55
C GLU A 173 9.99 10.44 5.28
N ASN A 174 9.89 11.64 4.70
CA ASN A 174 9.02 11.96 3.57
C ASN A 174 7.53 11.65 3.81
N LEU A 175 7.06 11.80 5.06
CA LEU A 175 5.65 11.62 5.39
C LEU A 175 4.84 12.83 4.90
N ILE A 176 3.78 12.54 4.17
CA ILE A 176 2.85 13.58 3.70
C ILE A 176 2.01 14.03 4.92
N PRO A 177 1.84 15.33 5.15
CA PRO A 177 0.99 15.83 6.25
C PRO A 177 -0.42 15.27 6.15
N TYR A 178 -1.06 15.02 7.29
CA TYR A 178 -2.39 14.46 7.35
C TYR A 178 -3.39 15.34 6.60
N SER A 179 -4.10 14.72 5.66
CA SER A 179 -5.22 15.33 4.97
C SER A 179 -6.40 14.38 5.11
N PRO A 180 -7.46 14.78 5.83
CA PRO A 180 -8.58 13.89 6.11
C PRO A 180 -9.36 13.54 4.84
N ASP A 181 -9.39 14.40 3.83
CA ASP A 181 -10.19 14.21 2.62
C ASP A 181 -9.45 13.36 1.58
N VAL A 182 -9.93 12.13 1.35
CA VAL A 182 -9.38 11.24 0.33
C VAL A 182 -10.06 11.50 -1.00
N GLN A 183 -9.35 12.22 -1.87
CA GLN A 183 -9.86 12.62 -3.17
C GLN A 183 -9.94 11.46 -4.16
N ILE A 184 -11.04 11.43 -4.92
CA ILE A 184 -11.23 10.50 -6.04
C ILE A 184 -10.75 11.19 -7.32
N HIS A 185 -9.72 10.62 -7.92
CA HIS A 185 -9.13 11.06 -9.18
C HIS A 185 -9.45 10.03 -10.26
N ALA A 186 -10.05 10.48 -11.37
CA ALA A 186 -10.47 9.58 -12.45
C ALA A 186 -9.27 8.89 -13.13
N GLU A 187 -8.08 9.49 -13.07
CA GLU A 187 -6.82 8.90 -13.57
C GLU A 187 -6.41 7.64 -12.80
N ARG A 188 -6.99 7.40 -11.63
CA ARG A 188 -6.75 6.21 -10.80
C ARG A 188 -7.79 5.10 -11.01
N PHE A 189 -8.73 5.27 -11.93
CA PHE A 189 -9.66 4.22 -12.30
C PHE A 189 -8.98 3.19 -13.20
N ILE A 190 -8.93 1.93 -12.75
CA ILE A 190 -8.24 0.87 -13.48
C ILE A 190 -9.06 0.34 -14.68
N ASN A 191 -10.38 0.53 -14.63
CA ASN A 191 -11.30 0.02 -15.64
C ASN A 191 -11.74 1.06 -16.68
N TYR A 192 -11.20 2.28 -16.64
CA TYR A 192 -11.51 3.37 -17.58
C TYR A 192 -13.02 3.49 -17.87
N ASN A 193 -13.45 3.09 -19.08
CA ASN A 193 -14.84 3.17 -19.54
C ASN A 193 -15.63 1.86 -19.38
N GLN A 194 -15.04 0.81 -18.82
CA GLN A 194 -15.63 -0.52 -18.65
C GLN A 194 -16.20 -0.66 -17.24
N THR A 195 -17.34 -0.03 -16.99
CA THR A 195 -18.01 -0.08 -15.69
C THR A 195 -18.60 -1.47 -15.41
N ILE A 196 -18.52 -1.92 -14.15
CA ILE A 196 -19.09 -3.20 -13.72
C ILE A 196 -20.34 -2.94 -12.91
N SER A 197 -21.49 -3.37 -13.42
CA SER A 197 -22.75 -3.16 -12.70
C SER A 197 -22.85 -4.07 -11.48
N ARG A 198 -23.32 -3.52 -10.35
CA ARG A 198 -23.55 -4.26 -9.09
C ARG A 198 -22.37 -5.14 -8.68
N MET A 199 -21.19 -4.54 -8.59
CA MET A 199 -19.96 -5.22 -8.17
C MET A 199 -20.16 -5.86 -6.79
N ARG A 200 -19.91 -7.18 -6.71
CA ARG A 200 -20.07 -7.97 -5.48
C ARG A 200 -18.73 -8.26 -4.82
N GLY A 201 -17.67 -8.35 -5.60
CA GLY A 201 -16.34 -8.64 -5.10
C GLY A 201 -15.25 -8.30 -6.11
N ILE A 202 -14.04 -8.18 -5.59
CA ILE A 202 -12.80 -8.10 -6.36
C ILE A 202 -11.93 -9.24 -5.87
N TYR A 203 -11.33 -9.97 -6.81
CA TYR A 203 -10.35 -11.00 -6.51
C TYR A 203 -9.00 -10.57 -7.07
N THR A 204 -7.95 -10.74 -6.27
CA THR A 204 -6.58 -10.42 -6.65
C THR A 204 -5.72 -11.68 -6.58
N ALA A 205 -4.80 -11.82 -7.54
CA ALA A 205 -3.89 -12.95 -7.60
C ALA A 205 -2.49 -12.52 -8.08
N PRO A 206 -1.42 -13.14 -7.55
CA PRO A 206 -0.08 -12.95 -8.08
C PRO A 206 0.02 -13.51 -9.51
N SER A 207 0.82 -12.88 -10.36
CA SER A 207 0.98 -13.26 -11.77
C SER A 207 2.28 -14.04 -12.07
N GLY A 208 3.19 -14.14 -11.10
CA GLY A 208 4.58 -14.57 -11.28
C GLY A 208 5.59 -13.43 -11.48
N LEU A 209 5.15 -12.22 -11.83
CA LEU A 209 5.96 -11.01 -11.83
C LEU A 209 5.65 -10.17 -10.59
N GLU A 210 6.68 -9.70 -9.88
CA GLU A 210 6.51 -8.99 -8.62
C GLU A 210 5.90 -7.60 -8.80
N SER A 211 6.06 -6.99 -9.98
CA SER A 211 5.47 -5.68 -10.26
C SER A 211 4.00 -5.71 -10.64
N THR A 212 3.40 -6.90 -10.82
CA THR A 212 2.10 -7.05 -11.46
C THR A 212 1.14 -7.91 -10.63
N CYS A 213 -0.12 -7.48 -10.53
CA CYS A 213 -1.19 -8.20 -9.87
C CYS A 213 -2.33 -8.45 -10.87
N LEU A 214 -2.81 -9.69 -10.96
CA LEU A 214 -4.03 -10.01 -11.70
C LEU A 214 -5.24 -9.60 -10.87
N VAL A 215 -6.21 -8.94 -11.50
CA VAL A 215 -7.42 -8.46 -10.85
C VAL A 215 -8.62 -8.96 -11.63
N VAL A 216 -9.58 -9.57 -10.92
CA VAL A 216 -10.88 -9.97 -11.47
C VAL A 216 -11.96 -9.34 -10.59
N ALA A 217 -12.70 -8.39 -11.15
CA ALA A 217 -13.88 -7.83 -10.50
C ALA A 217 -15.13 -8.54 -11.05
N TYR A 218 -16.03 -8.93 -10.15
CA TYR A 218 -17.24 -9.67 -10.53
C TYR A 218 -18.48 -9.09 -9.85
N GLY A 219 -19.57 -9.04 -10.60
CA GLY A 219 -20.86 -8.51 -10.18
C GLY A 219 -21.98 -9.05 -11.07
N LEU A 220 -22.71 -8.14 -11.73
CA LEU A 220 -23.54 -8.49 -12.89
C LEU A 220 -22.65 -8.84 -14.10
N ASP A 221 -21.59 -8.06 -14.28
CA ASP A 221 -20.57 -8.23 -15.31
C ASP A 221 -19.26 -8.77 -14.71
N ILE A 222 -18.37 -9.29 -15.54
CA ILE A 222 -17.03 -9.73 -15.16
C ILE A 222 -16.02 -8.86 -15.89
N TYR A 223 -15.05 -8.34 -15.14
CA TYR A 223 -13.95 -7.56 -15.66
C TYR A 223 -12.62 -8.14 -15.16
N GLN A 224 -11.67 -8.31 -16.07
CA GLN A 224 -10.34 -8.80 -15.75
C GLN A 224 -9.30 -7.84 -16.28
N THR A 225 -8.30 -7.53 -15.44
CA THR A 225 -7.17 -6.69 -15.83
C THR A 225 -5.91 -7.04 -15.03
N ARG A 226 -4.81 -6.36 -15.34
CA ARG A 226 -3.57 -6.39 -14.57
C ARG A 226 -3.32 -5.00 -14.00
N VAL A 227 -2.89 -4.92 -12.75
CA VAL A 227 -2.55 -3.67 -12.06
C VAL A 227 -1.07 -3.68 -11.73
N TYR A 228 -0.45 -2.50 -11.80
CA TYR A 228 0.99 -2.28 -11.59
C TYR A 228 1.21 -1.26 -10.46
N PRO A 229 1.14 -1.64 -9.17
CA PRO A 229 1.17 -0.69 -8.06
C PRO A 229 2.43 0.20 -8.02
N SER A 230 3.60 -0.38 -8.27
CA SER A 230 4.89 0.32 -8.32
C SER A 230 5.43 0.51 -9.74
N LYS A 231 4.55 0.48 -10.75
CA LYS A 231 4.92 0.39 -12.18
C LYS A 231 5.70 -0.90 -12.50
N GLN A 232 5.87 -1.22 -13.77
CA GLN A 232 6.57 -2.42 -14.23
C GLN A 232 8.09 -2.27 -14.09
N PHE A 233 8.63 -2.48 -12.89
CA PHE A 233 10.08 -2.34 -12.63
C PHE A 233 10.90 -3.59 -13.00
N ASP A 234 10.25 -4.74 -13.17
CA ASP A 234 10.85 -6.03 -13.53
C ASP A 234 10.69 -6.37 -15.01
N VAL A 235 10.13 -5.46 -15.81
CA VAL A 235 9.99 -5.58 -17.27
C VAL A 235 10.66 -4.37 -17.93
N LEU A 236 11.25 -4.60 -19.10
CA LEU A 236 11.78 -3.52 -19.91
C LEU A 236 10.63 -2.61 -20.38
N LYS A 237 10.88 -1.30 -20.43
CA LYS A 237 9.83 -0.36 -20.83
C LYS A 237 9.34 -0.65 -22.25
N ASP A 238 8.04 -0.45 -22.46
CA ASP A 238 7.42 -0.57 -23.77
C ASP A 238 7.96 0.47 -24.78
N ASP A 239 8.39 1.64 -24.30
CA ASP A 239 8.93 2.75 -25.10
C ASP A 239 10.46 2.72 -25.23
N TYR A 240 11.09 1.57 -24.98
CA TYR A 240 12.54 1.46 -25.03
C TYR A 240 13.10 1.65 -26.45
N ASP A 241 13.98 2.64 -26.62
CA ASP A 241 14.59 2.96 -27.92
C ASP A 241 15.78 2.03 -28.21
N TYR A 242 15.46 0.88 -28.80
CA TYR A 242 16.45 -0.09 -29.26
C TYR A 242 17.37 0.49 -30.36
N VAL A 243 16.87 1.43 -31.18
CA VAL A 243 17.61 1.98 -32.31
C VAL A 243 18.71 2.90 -31.81
N LEU A 244 18.41 3.77 -30.84
CA LEU A 244 19.39 4.66 -30.22
C LEU A 244 20.56 3.87 -29.65
N ILE A 245 20.29 2.88 -28.80
CA ILE A 245 21.36 2.12 -28.13
C ILE A 245 22.19 1.31 -29.12
N SER A 246 21.53 0.70 -30.10
CA SER A 246 22.24 -0.01 -31.17
C SER A 246 23.15 0.95 -31.96
N SER A 247 22.65 2.13 -32.31
CA SER A 247 23.42 3.13 -33.06
C SER A 247 24.63 3.65 -32.29
N VAL A 248 24.50 3.90 -30.99
CA VAL A 248 25.59 4.33 -30.11
C VAL A 248 26.63 3.23 -29.97
N LEU A 249 26.21 1.97 -29.82
CA LEU A 249 27.12 0.83 -29.76
C LEU A 249 27.97 0.72 -31.04
N PHE A 250 27.33 0.77 -32.21
CA PHE A 250 28.07 0.78 -33.48
C PHE A 250 28.99 2.00 -33.59
N GLY A 251 28.53 3.19 -33.23
CA GLY A 251 29.33 4.40 -33.21
C GLY A 251 30.59 4.27 -32.35
N LEU A 252 30.47 3.71 -31.15
CA LEU A 252 31.60 3.45 -30.24
C LEU A 252 32.56 2.40 -30.80
N VAL A 253 32.07 1.34 -31.43
CA VAL A 253 32.92 0.31 -32.09
C VAL A 253 33.74 0.94 -33.21
N PHE A 254 33.10 1.70 -34.12
CA PHE A 254 33.80 2.39 -35.21
C PHE A 254 34.80 3.43 -34.69
N ALA A 255 34.40 4.25 -33.72
CA ALA A 255 35.29 5.23 -33.11
C ALA A 255 36.52 4.56 -32.48
N THR A 256 36.35 3.41 -31.81
CA THR A 256 37.45 2.65 -31.21
C THR A 256 38.41 2.10 -32.28
N MET A 257 37.89 1.55 -33.38
CA MET A 257 38.72 1.05 -34.48
C MET A 257 39.54 2.17 -35.14
N ILE A 258 38.90 3.31 -35.41
CA ILE A 258 39.56 4.48 -35.99
C ILE A 258 40.63 5.02 -35.04
N THR A 259 40.29 5.19 -33.76
CA THR A 259 41.21 5.74 -32.75
C THR A 259 42.39 4.80 -32.51
N LYS A 260 42.18 3.48 -32.49
CA LYS A 260 43.26 2.48 -32.39
C LYS A 260 44.26 2.65 -33.54
N ARG A 261 43.76 2.77 -34.77
CA ARG A 261 44.61 2.94 -35.95
C ARG A 261 45.36 4.27 -35.92
N LEU A 262 44.68 5.36 -35.56
CA LEU A 262 45.30 6.69 -35.40
C LEU A 262 46.39 6.69 -34.31
N ALA A 263 46.16 6.01 -33.19
CA ALA A 263 47.13 5.88 -32.11
C ALA A 263 48.37 5.09 -32.53
N GLN A 264 48.20 3.97 -33.24
CA GLN A 264 49.32 3.18 -33.78
C GLN A 264 50.18 4.01 -34.75
N VAL A 265 49.54 4.75 -35.66
CA VAL A 265 50.25 5.67 -36.59
C VAL A 265 50.97 6.77 -35.82
N LYS A 266 50.33 7.39 -34.83
CA LYS A 266 50.94 8.45 -34.02
C LYS A 266 52.14 7.96 -33.21
N LEU A 267 52.05 6.76 -32.62
CA LEU A 267 53.16 6.15 -31.89
C LEU A 267 54.33 5.80 -32.81
N LEU A 268 54.04 5.24 -33.99
CA LEU A 268 55.06 4.96 -35.00
C LEU A 268 55.78 6.25 -35.42
N ASN A 269 55.05 7.31 -35.78
CA ASN A 269 55.65 8.59 -36.16
C ASN A 269 56.48 9.23 -35.04
N ARG A 270 56.13 8.99 -33.77
CA ARG A 270 56.92 9.45 -32.62
C ARG A 270 58.19 8.63 -32.42
N ALA A 271 58.15 7.32 -32.67
CA ALA A 271 59.30 6.43 -32.50
C ALA A 271 60.34 6.56 -33.63
N TRP A 272 59.91 7.02 -34.81
CA TRP A 272 60.76 7.24 -35.99
C TRP A 272 61.26 8.69 -36.13
N ARG A 273 61.09 9.49 -35.07
CA ARG A 273 61.80 10.76 -34.86
C ARG A 273 62.96 10.53 -33.92
#